data_AF-A0A1G2V014-F1
#
_entry.id   AF-A0A1G2V014-F1
#
_cell.length_a   1.000
_cell.length_b   1.000
_cell.length_c   1.000
_cell.angle_alpha   90.00
_cell.angle_beta   90.00
_cell.angle_gamma   90.00
#
_symmetry.space_group_name_H-M   'P 1'
#
loop_
_entity.id
_entity.type
_entity.pdbx_description
1 polymer ?
#
loop_
_entity_poly.entity_id
_entity_poly.type
_entity_poly.pdbx_seq_one_letter_code
_entity_poly.pdbx_strand_id
1 'polypeptide(L)' 'MTTQVIFKIDKKMKDAAQAKAKKEGISLADLFKSVTQSYLNGTIGIGLVFKEPSTKILNIHRRS' A
#
# COMPACT_ATOMS: atom_id res chain seq x y z
N MET A 1 -4.10 -12.64 -23.99
CA MET A 1 -5.56 -12.50 -23.74
C MET A 1 -5.73 -11.49 -22.60
N THR A 2 -6.57 -10.48 -22.76
CA THR A 2 -6.82 -9.46 -21.72
C THR A 2 -8.25 -9.62 -21.19
N THR A 3 -8.39 -9.74 -19.86
CA THR A 3 -9.68 -9.87 -19.18
C THR A 3 -9.99 -8.60 -18.40
N GLN A 4 -11.23 -8.12 -18.48
CA GLN A 4 -11.67 -6.97 -17.70
C GLN A 4 -12.02 -7.39 -16.27
N VAL A 5 -11.51 -6.64 -15.29
CA VAL A 5 -11.84 -6.83 -13.87
C VAL A 5 -12.54 -5.58 -13.36
N ILE A 6 -13.70 -5.76 -12.73
CA ILE A 6 -14.46 -4.68 -12.08
C ILE A 6 -14.59 -5.02 -10.60
N PHE A 7 -14.18 -4.10 -9.73
CA PHE A 7 -14.31 -4.26 -8.27
C PHE A 7 -14.89 -3.00 -7.64
N LYS A 8 -15.61 -3.20 -6.53
CA LYS A 8 -16.10 -2.12 -5.68
C LYS A 8 -15.05 -1.84 -4.61
N ILE A 9 -14.73 -0.57 -4.40
CA ILE A 9 -13.79 -0.09 -3.40
C ILE A 9 -14.33 1.21 -2.82
N ASP A 10 -14.01 1.48 -1.55
CA ASP A 10 -14.31 2.76 -0.94
C ASP A 10 -13.69 3.92 -1.72
N LYS A 11 -14.45 5.00 -1.90
CA LYS A 11 -14.03 6.16 -2.69
C LYS A 11 -12.78 6.81 -2.12
N LYS A 12 -12.68 6.98 -0.80
CA LYS A 12 -11.51 7.62 -0.17
C LYS A 12 -10.27 6.76 -0.34
N MET A 13 -10.42 5.44 -0.22
CA MET A 13 -9.32 4.49 -0.44
C MET A 13 -8.82 4.54 -1.89
N LYS A 14 -9.73 4.54 -2.87
CA LYS A 14 -9.39 4.71 -4.28
C LYS A 14 -8.65 6.02 -4.53
N ASP A 15 -9.19 7.13 -4.06
CA ASP A 15 -8.62 8.46 -4.32
C ASP A 15 -7.22 8.59 -3.69
N ALA A 16 -7.03 8.05 -2.48
CA ALA A 16 -5.73 8.02 -1.82
C ALA A 16 -4.70 7.16 -2.57
N ALA A 17 -5.09 5.95 -3.02
CA ALA A 17 -4.23 5.08 -3.81
C ALA A 17 -3.86 5.71 -5.15
N GLN A 18 -4.83 6.33 -5.82
CA GLN A 18 -4.62 7.02 -7.09
C GLN A 18 -3.70 8.24 -6.94
N ALA A 19 -3.84 9.02 -5.87
CA ALA A 19 -2.96 10.15 -5.60
C ALA A 19 -1.51 9.70 -5.37
N LYS A 20 -1.28 8.59 -4.66
CA LYS A 20 0.06 8.01 -4.49
C LYS A 20 0.62 7.50 -5.81
N ALA A 21 -0.14 6.70 -6.55
CA ALA A 21 0.27 6.17 -7.86
C ALA A 21 0.69 7.31 -8.82
N LYS A 22 -0.08 8.39 -8.87
CA LYS A 22 0.25 9.57 -9.69
C LYS A 22 1.55 10.24 -9.29
N LYS A 23 1.87 10.31 -7.98
CA LYS A 23 3.15 10.87 -7.51
C LYS A 23 4.34 10.02 -7.95
N GLU A 24 4.13 8.72 -8.09
CA GLU A 24 5.13 7.76 -8.60
C GLU A 24 5.12 7.66 -10.14
N GLY A 25 4.30 8.47 -10.82
CA GLY A 25 4.24 8.50 -12.28
C GLY A 25 3.48 7.33 -12.92
N ILE A 26 2.76 6.52 -12.13
CA ILE A 26 2.04 5.34 -12.62
C ILE A 26 0.53 5.51 -12.50
N SER A 27 -0.21 4.79 -13.36
CA SER A 27 -1.66 4.74 -13.25
C SER A 27 -2.10 3.82 -12.10
N LEU A 28 -3.32 4.03 -11.61
CA LEU A 28 -3.91 3.13 -10.61
C LEU A 28 -4.05 1.70 -11.15
N ALA A 29 -4.31 1.54 -12.45
CA ALA A 29 -4.41 0.22 -13.08
C ALA A 29 -3.05 -0.50 -13.10
N ASP A 30 -1.97 0.23 -13.37
CA ASP A 30 -0.62 -0.34 -13.39
C ASP A 30 -0.16 -0.73 -11.99
N LEU A 31 -0.54 0.04 -10.97
CA LEU A 31 -0.36 -0.35 -9.58
C LEU A 31 -1.01 -1.70 -9.29
N PHE A 32 -2.30 -1.87 -9.63
CA PHE A 32 -2.99 -3.14 -9.38
C PHE A 32 -2.39 -4.32 -10.16
N LYS A 33 -1.99 -4.11 -11.42
CA LYS A 33 -1.29 -5.14 -12.20
C LYS A 33 0.04 -5.53 -11.56
N SER A 34 0.84 -4.55 -11.15
CA SER A 34 2.14 -4.75 -10.52
C SER A 34 2.02 -5.49 -9.19
N VAL A 35 1.07 -5.10 -8.33
CA VAL A 35 0.79 -5.80 -7.06
C VAL A 35 0.33 -7.23 -7.32
N THR A 36 -0.56 -7.45 -8.30
CA THR A 36 -1.03 -8.79 -8.66
C THR A 36 0.12 -9.67 -9.14
N GLN A 37 0.99 -9.14 -10.01
CA GLN A 37 2.15 -9.86 -10.51
C GLN A 37 3.16 -10.16 -9.39
N SER A 38 3.40 -9.20 -8.51
CA SER A 38 4.29 -9.38 -7.35
C SER A 38 3.74 -10.40 -6.36
N TYR A 39 2.42 -10.49 -6.21
CA TYR A 39 1.76 -11.52 -5.41
C TYR A 39 1.94 -12.91 -6.03
N LEU A 40 1.73 -13.06 -7.34
CA LEU A 40 1.96 -14.32 -8.06
C LEU A 40 3.43 -14.76 -8.03
N ASN A 41 4.34 -13.81 -8.08
CA ASN A 41 5.79 -14.06 -8.02
C ASN A 41 6.30 -14.31 -6.59
N GLY A 42 5.43 -14.27 -5.57
CA GLY A 42 5.79 -14.49 -4.17
C GLY A 42 6.59 -13.34 -3.53
N THR A 43 6.75 -12.21 -4.21
CA THR A 43 7.44 -11.02 -3.67
C THR A 43 6.58 -10.25 -2.66
N ILE A 44 5.26 -10.39 -2.78
CA ILE A 44 4.29 -9.85 -1.81
C ILE A 44 3.48 -11.01 -1.26
N GLY A 45 3.43 -11.16 0.05
CA GLY A 45 2.48 -12.04 0.74
C GLY A 45 1.28 -11.23 1.23
N ILE A 46 0.06 -11.74 1.00
CA ILE A 46 -1.14 -11.16 1.61
C ILE A 46 -1.35 -11.87 2.95
N GLY A 47 -1.07 -11.15 4.03
CA GLY A 47 -1.26 -11.61 5.41
C GLY A 47 -1.59 -10.42 6.33
N LEU A 48 -1.99 -10.70 7.56
CA LEU A 48 -2.21 -9.68 8.58
C LEU A 48 -0.85 -9.06 8.96
N VAL A 49 -0.51 -7.91 8.36
CA VAL A 49 0.66 -7.14 8.78
C VAL A 49 0.28 -6.41 10.06
N PHE A 50 0.67 -6.95 11.21
CA PHE A 50 0.64 -6.20 12.47
C PHE A 50 1.63 -5.05 12.34
N LYS A 51 1.11 -3.85 12.09
CA LYS A 51 1.91 -2.63 12.11
C LYS A 51 2.18 -2.31 13.57
N GLU A 52 3.39 -2.60 14.05
CA GLU A 52 3.79 -2.17 15.40
C GLU A 52 3.57 -0.65 15.53
N PRO A 53 2.90 -0.18 16.59
CA PRO A 53 2.74 1.24 16.83
C PRO A 53 4.15 1.83 16.98
N SER A 54 4.48 2.78 16.11
CA SER A 54 5.74 3.51 16.14
C SER A 54 5.90 4.15 17.52
N THR A 55 6.68 3.51 18.39
CA THR A 55 6.95 4.02 19.73
C THR A 55 7.88 5.21 19.55
N LYS A 56 7.34 6.43 19.69
CA LYS A 56 8.19 7.62 19.88
C LYS A 56 8.95 7.41 21.18
N ILE A 57 10.25 7.16 21.09
CA ILE A 57 11.14 7.17 22.25
C ILE A 57 11.15 8.60 22.79
N LEU A 58 10.47 8.82 23.90
CA LEU A 58 10.54 10.08 24.65
C LEU A 58 11.83 10.05 25.48
N ASN A 59 12.90 10.70 24.99
CA ASN A 59 14.12 10.86 25.75
C ASN A 59 13.88 11.80 26.95
N ILE A 60 13.55 11.23 28.11
CA ILE A 60 13.58 11.95 29.39
C ILE A 60 15.03 12.06 29.85
N HIS A 61 15.63 13.22 29.59
CA HIS A 61 16.93 13.62 30.08
C HIS A 61 16.86 13.83 31.61
N ARG A 62 17.16 12.79 32.40
CA ARG A 62 17.39 12.96 33.84
C ARG A 62 18.72 13.68 34.03
N ARG A 63 18.65 14.99 34.33
CA ARG A 63 19.75 15.72 34.93
C ARG A 63 19.97 15.18 36.35
N SER A 64 21.20 14.78 36.64
CA SER A 64 21.76 14.69 38.00
C SER A 64 23.16 15.28 37.93
#